data_AF-A0A2E8A5W9-F1
#
_entry.id   AF-A0A2E8A5W9-F1
#
_cell.length_a   1.000
_cell.length_b   1.000
_cell.length_c   1.000
_cell.angle_alpha   90.00
_cell.angle_beta   90.00
_cell.angle_gamma   90.00
#
_symmetry.space_group_name_H-M   'P 1'
#
loop_
_entity.id
_entity.type
_entity.pdbx_description
1 polymer ?
#
loop_
_entity_poly.entity_id
_entity_poly.type
_entity_poly.pdbx_seq_one_letter_code
_entity_poly.pdbx_strand_id
1 'polypeptide(L)'
;MVIPEPRPCREVIILAANTIALLIPYGPAFSREFVVDLGAWEQPAENSVPALVHGIKFSDGVEFDIRMDGDGELVVYHDEFVPGEGGIAERCIESLSTSELKSKGVVTFDELLSNSNFTDAWGSTGKTVDIEIKIPHPVTKIDTDQYLESVFDLINEGVGPLDLPDKTTIVSSFSPRISTVAKSSSFEIPVTRLMPRIRSWGRYWRIKRIVAMPHFAMTSVPTMASSFREEGMESIGMALDYIVGWTRFVGPGKTVGIRGKGLRRLHKSLRGMGIFVWPAPLGIEDDLIDAGVSLVSDNMNPDLFVKPDGSVRWPRPASQPLDDEWRDAFTSSDVDEYGDLIREASSSLPEWNELSSERKSEIVVQRGRRSFWQGSEEKWKSESELGLPWGCPRIIGHRGSGKTHGG
;
A
#
# COMPACT_ATOMS: atom_id res chain seq x y z
N MET A 1 -6.73 -2.72 -59.59
CA MET A 1 -5.36 -3.07 -59.19
C MET A 1 -5.17 -2.54 -57.77
N VAL A 2 -5.36 -3.41 -56.78
CA VAL A 2 -5.45 -3.06 -55.35
C VAL A 2 -4.09 -3.38 -54.73
N ILE A 3 -3.44 -2.35 -54.17
CA ILE A 3 -2.15 -2.46 -53.47
C ILE A 3 -2.45 -2.78 -52.00
N PRO A 4 -1.86 -3.84 -51.40
CA PRO A 4 -2.16 -4.21 -50.03
C PRO A 4 -1.37 -3.36 -49.02
N GLU A 5 -2.02 -2.99 -47.91
CA GLU A 5 -1.38 -2.33 -46.76
C GLU A 5 -0.40 -3.27 -46.02
N PRO A 6 0.70 -2.74 -45.47
CA PRO A 6 1.66 -3.54 -44.73
C PRO A 6 1.12 -3.89 -43.33
N ARG A 7 1.06 -5.18 -43.02
CA ARG A 7 0.85 -5.69 -41.66
C ARG A 7 2.12 -5.49 -40.84
N PRO A 8 2.06 -5.02 -39.58
CA PRO A 8 3.24 -4.97 -38.73
C PRO A 8 3.63 -6.39 -38.30
N CYS A 9 4.87 -6.77 -38.60
CA CYS A 9 5.48 -8.04 -38.19
C CYS A 9 5.57 -8.12 -36.66
N ARG A 10 5.12 -9.26 -36.11
CA ARG A 10 5.17 -9.61 -34.67
C ARG A 10 6.59 -9.69 -34.08
N GLU A 11 7.64 -9.57 -34.89
CA GLU A 11 9.04 -9.72 -34.44
C GLU A 11 9.70 -8.40 -34.01
N VAL A 12 9.10 -7.24 -34.29
CA VAL A 12 9.67 -5.93 -33.88
C VAL A 12 9.26 -5.53 -32.44
N ILE A 13 8.28 -6.22 -31.85
CA ILE A 13 7.79 -5.92 -30.48
C ILE A 13 8.71 -6.52 -29.39
N ILE A 14 9.50 -7.54 -29.71
CA ILE A 14 10.35 -8.23 -28.71
C ILE A 14 11.68 -7.50 -28.49
N LEU A 15 12.18 -6.75 -29.48
CA LEU A 15 13.48 -6.06 -29.37
C LEU A 15 13.41 -4.69 -28.65
N ALA A 16 12.23 -4.07 -28.54
CA ALA A 16 12.06 -2.82 -27.79
C ALA A 16 11.98 -3.03 -26.27
N ALA A 17 11.72 -4.27 -25.81
CA ALA A 17 11.54 -4.60 -24.40
C ALA A 17 12.84 -4.57 -23.56
N ASN A 18 14.02 -4.59 -24.20
CA ASN A 18 15.31 -4.62 -23.50
C ASN A 18 16.08 -3.28 -23.50
N THR A 19 15.60 -2.25 -24.20
CA THR A 19 16.37 -1.00 -24.38
C THR A 19 15.67 0.25 -23.80
N ILE A 20 14.42 0.16 -23.33
CA ILE A 20 13.67 1.29 -22.74
C ILE A 20 13.24 0.95 -21.30
N ALA A 21 14.16 0.38 -20.52
CA ALA A 21 14.00 0.26 -19.06
C ALA A 21 15.07 1.08 -18.31
N LEU A 22 15.78 1.97 -19.00
CA LEU A 22 16.95 2.67 -18.47
C LEU A 22 16.92 4.20 -18.58
N LEU A 23 16.02 4.84 -19.31
CA LEU A 23 16.06 6.30 -19.48
C LEU A 23 14.67 6.90 -19.76
N ILE A 24 13.82 7.00 -18.75
CA ILE A 24 12.95 8.18 -18.59
C ILE A 24 12.90 8.48 -17.08
N PRO A 25 13.71 9.42 -16.57
CA PRO A 25 13.46 9.96 -15.24
C PRO A 25 12.12 10.70 -15.31
N TYR A 26 11.14 10.29 -14.49
CA TYR A 26 10.06 11.20 -14.13
C TYR A 26 10.64 12.24 -13.18
N GLY A 27 11.30 13.25 -13.75
CA GLY A 27 11.77 14.42 -13.03
C GLY A 27 11.93 15.57 -14.01
N PRO A 28 11.24 16.71 -13.82
CA PRO A 28 11.74 17.97 -14.31
C PRO A 28 12.88 18.44 -13.39
N ALA A 29 13.84 19.09 -14.03
CA ALA A 29 15.01 19.69 -13.43
C ALA A 29 14.67 20.85 -12.49
N PHE A 30 15.47 21.00 -11.44
CA PHE A 30 15.68 22.19 -10.61
C PHE A 30 14.44 22.88 -10.01
N SER A 31 14.14 22.53 -8.77
CA SER A 31 13.76 23.50 -7.73
C SER A 31 14.67 23.27 -6.52
N ARG A 32 15.13 24.35 -5.89
CA ARG A 32 15.90 24.26 -4.64
C ARG A 32 14.99 23.61 -3.60
N GLU A 33 15.39 22.49 -3.05
CA GLU A 33 14.83 21.98 -1.79
C GLU A 33 15.10 23.04 -0.72
N PHE A 34 14.06 23.74 -0.30
CA PHE A 34 14.12 24.58 0.89
C PHE A 34 14.00 23.65 2.08
N VAL A 35 15.14 23.16 2.57
CA VAL A 35 15.23 22.46 3.85
C VAL A 35 15.44 23.50 4.93
N VAL A 36 14.41 23.75 5.74
CA VAL A 36 14.56 24.53 6.97
C VAL A 36 15.14 23.58 8.03
N ASP A 37 16.40 23.80 8.41
CA ASP A 37 17.15 22.96 9.35
C ASP A 37 16.60 23.10 10.79
N LEU A 38 15.71 22.18 11.14
CA LEU A 38 15.28 21.89 12.51
C LEU A 38 15.81 20.52 12.94
N GLY A 39 17.12 20.27 12.78
CA GLY A 39 17.73 18.98 13.12
C GLY A 39 17.27 17.88 12.17
N ALA A 40 18.12 17.55 11.20
CA ALA A 40 17.77 16.63 10.12
C ALA A 40 17.12 15.32 10.62
N TRP A 41 15.86 15.09 10.24
CA TRP A 41 15.18 13.82 10.47
C TRP A 41 16.01 12.66 9.90
N GLU A 42 16.30 11.67 10.75
CA GLU A 42 16.96 10.44 10.34
C GLU A 42 15.91 9.34 10.15
N GLN A 43 15.80 8.84 8.91
CA GLN A 43 14.86 7.79 8.57
C GLN A 43 15.14 6.53 9.41
N PRO A 44 14.20 6.07 10.25
CA PRO A 44 14.39 4.83 11.00
C PRO A 44 14.43 3.62 10.05
N ALA A 45 15.12 2.55 10.46
CA ALA A 45 15.21 1.33 9.67
C ALA A 45 13.82 0.75 9.35
N GLU A 46 13.61 0.33 8.10
CA GLU A 46 12.34 -0.26 7.67
C GLU A 46 11.93 -1.45 8.55
N ASN A 47 10.62 -1.67 8.74
CA ASN A 47 10.09 -2.77 9.56
C ASN A 47 10.58 -2.80 11.03
N SER A 48 11.18 -1.71 11.53
CA SER A 48 11.51 -1.56 12.95
C SER A 48 10.39 -0.86 13.72
N VAL A 49 10.29 -1.08 15.03
CA VAL A 49 9.29 -0.39 15.88
C VAL A 49 9.30 1.14 15.68
N PRO A 50 10.45 1.84 15.67
CA PRO A 50 10.47 3.28 15.41
C PRO A 50 9.91 3.66 14.04
N ALA A 51 10.20 2.90 12.98
CA ALA A 51 9.65 3.16 11.65
C ALA A 51 8.14 2.97 11.61
N LEU A 52 7.63 1.91 12.23
CA LEU A 52 6.20 1.59 12.25
C LEU A 52 5.39 2.58 13.08
N VAL A 53 5.92 2.98 14.25
CA VAL A 53 5.34 4.05 15.08
C VAL A 53 5.35 5.39 14.33
N HIS A 54 6.42 5.70 13.61
CA HIS A 54 6.49 6.89 12.77
C HIS A 54 5.42 6.86 11.67
N GLY A 55 5.37 5.79 10.89
CA GLY A 55 4.44 5.66 9.76
C GLY A 55 2.97 5.83 10.16
N ILE A 56 2.54 5.12 11.22
CA ILE A 56 1.15 5.14 11.68
C ILE A 56 0.74 6.48 12.29
N LYS A 57 1.67 7.20 12.94
CA LYS A 57 1.40 8.52 13.52
C LYS A 57 1.44 9.64 12.46
N PHE A 58 2.37 9.55 11.51
CA PHE A 58 2.59 10.60 10.52
C PHE A 58 1.57 10.58 9.38
N SER A 59 1.12 9.41 8.95
CA SER A 59 0.24 9.25 7.78
C SER A 59 -1.12 8.65 8.12
N ASP A 60 -1.93 8.25 7.14
CA ASP A 60 -3.21 7.57 7.38
C ASP A 60 -3.04 6.14 7.88
N GLY A 61 -1.81 5.65 7.96
CA GLY A 61 -1.57 4.28 8.33
C GLY A 61 -0.17 3.78 8.03
N VAL A 62 0.00 2.47 8.07
CA VAL A 62 1.29 1.84 7.87
C VAL A 62 1.10 0.47 7.24
N GLU A 63 2.03 0.10 6.38
CA GLU A 63 2.22 -1.26 5.92
C GLU A 63 3.49 -1.82 6.56
N PHE A 64 3.47 -3.12 6.88
CA PHE A 64 4.68 -3.85 7.28
C PHE A 64 4.62 -5.31 6.90
N ASP A 65 5.80 -5.89 6.78
CA ASP A 65 5.98 -7.26 6.33
C ASP A 65 6.12 -8.22 7.52
N ILE A 66 5.42 -9.36 7.49
CA ILE A 66 5.61 -10.43 8.46
C ILE A 66 6.03 -11.76 7.83
N ARG A 67 6.78 -12.51 8.62
CA ARG A 67 7.16 -13.92 8.40
C ARG A 67 6.97 -14.71 9.68
N MET A 68 6.89 -16.03 9.56
CA MET A 68 6.97 -16.94 10.71
C MET A 68 8.39 -17.49 10.78
N ASP A 69 8.99 -17.49 11.97
CA ASP A 69 10.35 -18.03 12.16
C ASP A 69 10.35 -19.56 12.40
N GLY A 70 11.53 -20.11 12.68
CA GLY A 70 11.72 -21.54 12.91
C GLY A 70 11.12 -22.07 14.23
N ASP A 71 10.80 -21.19 15.17
CA ASP A 71 10.13 -21.53 16.43
C ASP A 71 8.59 -21.41 16.33
N GLY A 72 8.10 -20.87 15.20
CA GLY A 72 6.67 -20.68 14.94
C GLY A 72 6.16 -19.29 15.35
N GLU A 73 7.03 -18.35 15.67
CA GLU A 73 6.67 -17.00 16.09
C GLU A 73 6.60 -16.06 14.87
N LEU A 74 5.71 -15.05 14.93
CA LEU A 74 5.66 -14.01 13.90
C LEU A 74 6.75 -12.97 14.15
N VAL A 75 7.48 -12.63 13.08
CA VAL A 75 8.53 -11.62 13.06
C VAL A 75 8.27 -10.59 11.96
N VAL A 76 8.62 -9.34 12.22
CA VAL A 76 8.46 -8.22 11.29
C VAL A 76 9.70 -8.13 10.39
N TYR A 77 9.60 -8.69 9.17
CA TYR A 77 10.74 -8.78 8.26
C TYR A 77 10.35 -9.04 6.80
N HIS A 78 10.97 -8.29 5.88
CA HIS A 78 10.67 -8.37 4.45
C HIS A 78 11.36 -9.55 3.74
N ASP A 79 12.70 -9.62 3.84
CA ASP A 79 13.53 -10.45 2.97
C ASP A 79 13.46 -11.94 3.34
N GLU A 80 13.74 -12.81 2.36
CA GLU A 80 13.69 -14.26 2.58
C GLU A 80 14.81 -14.78 3.51
N PHE A 81 15.86 -13.98 3.74
CA PHE A 81 17.02 -14.38 4.53
C PHE A 81 17.66 -13.19 5.25
N VAL A 82 18.26 -13.47 6.40
CA VAL A 82 19.13 -12.49 7.07
C VAL A 82 20.47 -12.34 6.30
N PRO A 83 21.07 -11.13 6.25
CA PRO A 83 22.40 -10.94 5.71
C PRO A 83 23.45 -11.78 6.47
N GLY A 84 24.44 -12.32 5.76
CA GLY A 84 25.54 -13.07 6.36
C GLY A 84 26.12 -14.17 5.49
N GLU A 85 27.13 -14.84 6.02
CA GLU A 85 27.76 -16.03 5.44
C GLU A 85 26.94 -17.30 5.74
N GLY A 86 27.11 -18.36 4.96
CA GLY A 86 26.40 -19.64 5.12
C GLY A 86 25.42 -19.97 4.01
N GLY A 87 24.82 -21.17 4.10
CA GLY A 87 23.85 -21.66 3.13
C GLY A 87 22.57 -20.80 3.12
N ILE A 88 21.83 -20.79 1.99
CA ILE A 88 20.55 -20.08 1.92
C ILE A 88 19.57 -20.62 2.97
N ALA A 89 19.49 -21.95 3.10
CA ALA A 89 18.59 -22.60 4.06
C ALA A 89 18.87 -22.18 5.51
N GLU A 90 20.14 -22.10 5.89
CA GLU A 90 20.58 -21.72 7.25
C GLU A 90 20.29 -20.25 7.58
N ARG A 91 20.09 -19.41 6.57
CA ARG A 91 19.80 -17.98 6.75
C ARG A 91 18.33 -17.64 6.51
N CYS A 92 17.51 -18.60 6.09
CA CYS A 92 16.08 -18.38 5.88
C CYS A 92 15.42 -18.06 7.22
N ILE A 93 14.49 -17.09 7.19
CA ILE A 93 13.76 -16.67 8.39
C ILE A 93 13.03 -17.86 9.02
N GLU A 94 12.40 -18.69 8.18
CA GLU A 94 11.63 -19.86 8.61
C GLU A 94 12.52 -21.04 9.05
N SER A 95 13.83 -20.84 9.20
CA SER A 95 14.80 -21.83 9.69
C SER A 95 15.62 -21.34 10.89
N LEU A 96 15.47 -20.06 11.26
CA LEU A 96 16.17 -19.45 12.38
C LEU A 96 15.25 -19.37 13.59
N SER A 97 15.80 -19.58 14.79
CA SER A 97 15.05 -19.39 16.04
C SER A 97 14.73 -17.91 16.28
N THR A 98 13.70 -17.64 17.09
CA THR A 98 13.34 -16.27 17.48
C THR A 98 14.50 -15.57 18.15
N SER A 99 15.23 -16.28 19.02
CA SER A 99 16.39 -15.72 19.74
C SER A 99 17.52 -15.27 18.80
N GLU A 100 17.77 -16.01 17.74
CA GLU A 100 18.79 -15.68 16.75
C GLU A 100 18.37 -14.47 15.90
N LEU A 101 17.11 -14.40 15.50
CA LEU A 101 16.56 -13.27 14.75
C LEU A 101 16.58 -11.98 15.59
N LYS A 102 16.19 -12.05 16.85
CA LYS A 102 16.28 -10.92 17.80
C LYS A 102 17.71 -10.43 17.99
N SER A 103 18.68 -11.35 18.05
CA SER A 103 20.11 -10.97 18.13
C SER A 103 20.61 -10.19 16.90
N LYS A 104 19.89 -10.29 15.78
CA LYS A 104 20.15 -9.57 14.52
C LYS A 104 19.29 -8.31 14.37
N GLY A 105 18.53 -7.94 15.40
CA GLY A 105 17.68 -6.75 15.40
C GLY A 105 16.32 -6.93 14.71
N VAL A 106 15.92 -8.18 14.42
CA VAL A 106 14.57 -8.46 13.93
C VAL A 106 13.59 -8.40 15.11
N VAL A 107 12.50 -7.68 14.92
CA VAL A 107 11.45 -7.45 15.92
C VAL A 107 10.39 -8.54 15.80
N THR A 108 9.88 -9.06 16.92
CA THR A 108 8.72 -9.97 16.89
C THR A 108 7.40 -9.19 16.76
N PHE A 109 6.37 -9.83 16.22
CA PHE A 109 5.06 -9.21 16.13
C PHE A 109 4.51 -8.85 17.51
N ASP A 110 4.68 -9.71 18.50
CA ASP A 110 4.32 -9.43 19.90
C ASP A 110 5.05 -8.20 20.49
N GLU A 111 6.33 -8.01 20.17
CA GLU A 111 7.07 -6.82 20.59
C GLU A 111 6.50 -5.53 19.97
N LEU A 112 6.05 -5.59 18.71
CA LEU A 112 5.36 -4.47 18.06
C LEU A 112 4.01 -4.20 18.73
N LEU A 113 3.20 -5.24 18.96
CA LEU A 113 1.87 -5.09 19.57
C LEU A 113 1.94 -4.64 21.04
N SER A 114 3.01 -4.97 21.74
CA SER A 114 3.30 -4.49 23.10
C SER A 114 3.65 -2.99 23.14
N ASN A 115 3.89 -2.35 22.00
CA ASN A 115 4.19 -0.91 21.94
C ASN A 115 2.90 -0.09 21.90
N SER A 116 2.53 0.53 23.02
CA SER A 116 1.31 1.34 23.11
C SER A 116 1.29 2.52 22.13
N ASN A 117 2.44 3.11 21.76
CA ASN A 117 2.45 4.18 20.75
C ASN A 117 1.97 3.71 19.38
N PHE A 118 2.11 2.41 19.09
CA PHE A 118 1.62 1.81 17.87
C PHE A 118 0.15 1.41 18.01
N THR A 119 -0.19 0.63 19.04
CA THR A 119 -1.54 0.08 19.22
C THR A 119 -2.58 1.15 19.58
N ASP A 120 -2.22 2.17 20.36
CA ASP A 120 -3.12 3.29 20.65
C ASP A 120 -3.45 4.05 19.36
N ALA A 121 -2.47 4.30 18.49
CA ALA A 121 -2.68 4.98 17.22
C ALA A 121 -3.58 4.16 16.29
N TRP A 122 -3.37 2.84 16.25
CA TRP A 122 -4.18 1.90 15.47
C TRP A 122 -5.64 1.88 15.93
N GLY A 123 -5.88 1.75 17.23
CA GLY A 123 -7.23 1.63 17.77
C GLY A 123 -8.04 2.93 17.78
N SER A 124 -7.39 4.09 17.90
CA SER A 124 -8.11 5.34 18.21
C SER A 124 -8.32 6.29 17.03
N THR A 125 -7.50 6.27 15.98
CA THR A 125 -7.38 7.45 15.07
C THR A 125 -7.85 7.24 13.63
N GLY A 126 -8.62 6.17 13.37
CA GLY A 126 -9.09 5.82 12.01
C GLY A 126 -7.97 5.44 11.04
N LYS A 127 -6.85 4.95 11.58
CA LYS A 127 -5.67 4.55 10.82
C LYS A 127 -5.88 3.21 10.15
N THR A 128 -5.06 2.96 9.15
CA THR A 128 -5.04 1.69 8.42
C THR A 128 -3.72 0.97 8.64
N VAL A 129 -3.79 -0.29 9.04
CA VAL A 129 -2.64 -1.19 9.10
C VAL A 129 -2.80 -2.25 8.02
N ASP A 130 -1.83 -2.33 7.12
CA ASP A 130 -1.68 -3.42 6.15
C ASP A 130 -0.59 -4.37 6.63
N ILE A 131 -0.98 -5.59 6.97
CA ILE A 131 -0.06 -6.65 7.38
C ILE A 131 0.25 -7.51 6.15
N GLU A 132 1.42 -7.32 5.53
CA GLU A 132 1.82 -8.12 4.38
C GLU A 132 2.45 -9.46 4.83
N ILE A 133 1.78 -10.57 4.54
CA ILE A 133 2.33 -11.91 4.73
C ILE A 133 3.30 -12.26 3.60
N LYS A 134 4.57 -12.43 3.96
CA LYS A 134 5.57 -13.05 3.08
C LYS A 134 5.52 -14.57 3.18
N ILE A 135 5.58 -15.21 2.00
CA ILE A 135 5.55 -16.66 1.88
C ILE A 135 6.95 -17.24 2.12
N PRO A 136 7.04 -18.44 2.74
CA PRO A 136 8.30 -19.13 2.98
C PRO A 136 9.13 -19.31 1.70
N HIS A 137 10.44 -19.28 1.86
CA HIS A 137 11.33 -19.63 0.78
C HIS A 137 11.18 -21.13 0.42
N PRO A 138 11.12 -21.54 -0.86
CA PRO A 138 10.88 -22.95 -1.24
C PRO A 138 11.88 -23.96 -0.70
N VAL A 139 13.06 -23.51 -0.26
CA VAL A 139 14.09 -24.38 0.33
C VAL A 139 13.63 -25.02 1.64
N THR A 140 12.74 -24.37 2.37
CA THR A 140 12.22 -24.84 3.67
C THR A 140 11.18 -25.94 3.48
N LYS A 141 10.63 -26.09 2.26
CA LYS A 141 9.61 -27.08 1.89
C LYS A 141 8.32 -27.00 2.74
N ILE A 142 8.09 -25.86 3.38
CA ILE A 142 6.86 -25.59 4.12
C ILE A 142 5.71 -25.45 3.11
N ASP A 143 4.60 -26.12 3.39
CA ASP A 143 3.38 -26.01 2.57
C ASP A 143 2.76 -24.61 2.71
N THR A 144 2.35 -24.03 1.59
CA THR A 144 1.86 -22.64 1.58
C THR A 144 0.51 -22.48 2.29
N ASP A 145 -0.37 -23.47 2.20
CA ASP A 145 -1.68 -23.36 2.85
C ASP A 145 -1.51 -23.52 4.36
N GLN A 146 -0.78 -24.55 4.80
CA GLN A 146 -0.45 -24.75 6.22
C GLN A 146 0.24 -23.53 6.83
N TYR A 147 1.19 -22.93 6.11
CA TYR A 147 1.86 -21.71 6.56
C TYR A 147 0.88 -20.55 6.74
N LEU A 148 0.00 -20.32 5.75
CA LEU A 148 -0.99 -19.26 5.83
C LEU A 148 -2.00 -19.48 6.97
N GLU A 149 -2.43 -20.72 7.18
CA GLU A 149 -3.30 -21.09 8.31
C GLU A 149 -2.65 -20.71 9.64
N SER A 150 -1.41 -21.12 9.88
CA SER A 150 -0.69 -20.79 11.11
C SER A 150 -0.44 -19.29 11.27
N VAL A 151 -0.10 -18.57 10.19
CA VAL A 151 0.05 -17.11 10.25
C VAL A 151 -1.28 -16.42 10.58
N PHE A 152 -2.40 -16.87 10.01
CA PHE A 152 -3.72 -16.31 10.33
C PHE A 152 -4.12 -16.55 11.78
N ASP A 153 -3.86 -17.73 12.32
CA ASP A 153 -4.12 -18.03 13.74
C ASP A 153 -3.33 -17.08 14.65
N LEU A 154 -2.04 -16.88 14.37
CA LEU A 154 -1.18 -15.98 15.14
C LEU A 154 -1.55 -14.50 14.99
N ILE A 155 -1.99 -14.07 13.80
CA ILE A 155 -2.54 -12.71 13.61
C ILE A 155 -3.81 -12.55 14.45
N ASN A 156 -4.73 -13.52 14.41
CA ASN A 156 -5.96 -13.46 15.20
C ASN A 156 -5.67 -13.43 16.71
N GLU A 157 -4.73 -14.25 17.19
CA GLU A 157 -4.33 -14.28 18.59
C GLU A 157 -3.70 -12.95 19.04
N GLY A 158 -2.82 -12.36 18.23
CA GLY A 158 -2.17 -11.09 18.55
C GLY A 158 -3.11 -9.89 18.44
N VAL A 159 -3.90 -9.82 17.38
CA VAL A 159 -4.74 -8.65 17.05
C VAL A 159 -6.09 -8.69 17.76
N GLY A 160 -6.67 -9.87 17.99
CA GLY A 160 -7.99 -10.03 18.62
C GLY A 160 -8.15 -9.29 19.95
N PRO A 161 -7.17 -9.33 20.87
CA PRO A 161 -7.22 -8.60 22.14
C PRO A 161 -7.24 -7.07 22.02
N LEU A 162 -6.92 -6.50 20.85
CA LEU A 162 -6.86 -5.06 20.64
C LEU A 162 -8.23 -4.41 20.38
N ASP A 163 -9.28 -5.20 20.13
CA ASP A 163 -10.65 -4.74 19.85
C ASP A 163 -10.69 -3.57 18.83
N LEU A 164 -10.00 -3.78 17.71
CA LEU A 164 -9.78 -2.72 16.72
C LEU A 164 -11.08 -2.38 15.97
N PRO A 165 -11.29 -1.10 15.62
CA PRO A 165 -12.43 -0.71 14.80
C PRO A 165 -12.41 -1.40 13.42
N ASP A 166 -13.60 -1.61 12.86
CA ASP A 166 -13.75 -2.14 11.51
C ASP A 166 -12.98 -1.29 10.49
N LYS A 167 -12.50 -1.95 9.42
CA LYS A 167 -11.82 -1.29 8.28
C LYS A 167 -10.52 -0.54 8.65
N THR A 168 -9.93 -0.84 9.80
CA THR A 168 -8.60 -0.37 10.20
C THR A 168 -7.50 -1.37 9.88
N THR A 169 -7.84 -2.64 9.62
CA THR A 169 -6.87 -3.70 9.37
C THR A 169 -7.15 -4.42 8.07
N ILE A 170 -6.11 -4.65 7.29
CA ILE A 170 -6.13 -5.51 6.13
C ILE A 170 -4.90 -6.41 6.14
N VAL A 171 -5.06 -7.65 5.68
CA VAL A 171 -3.95 -8.58 5.51
C VAL A 171 -3.71 -8.80 4.03
N SER A 172 -2.49 -8.56 3.58
CA SER A 172 -2.12 -8.67 2.17
C SER A 172 -1.10 -9.77 1.93
N SER A 173 -1.07 -10.31 0.71
CA SER A 173 0.01 -11.21 0.27
C SER A 173 0.06 -11.32 -1.25
N PHE A 174 1.24 -11.60 -1.79
CA PHE A 174 1.38 -12.02 -3.19
C PHE A 174 0.86 -13.44 -3.47
N SER A 175 0.55 -14.22 -2.43
CA SER A 175 0.06 -15.60 -2.60
C SER A 175 -1.33 -15.63 -3.24
N PRO A 176 -1.54 -16.44 -4.30
CA PRO A 176 -2.87 -16.68 -4.85
C PRO A 176 -3.76 -17.51 -3.90
N ARG A 177 -3.20 -18.10 -2.84
CA ARG A 177 -3.92 -18.94 -1.89
C ARG A 177 -4.56 -18.14 -0.75
N ILE A 178 -4.18 -16.88 -0.54
CA ILE A 178 -4.58 -16.07 0.62
C ILE A 178 -6.10 -16.08 0.88
N SER A 179 -6.93 -15.80 -0.14
CA SER A 179 -8.39 -15.81 0.04
C SER A 179 -8.97 -17.22 0.23
N THR A 180 -8.39 -18.23 -0.44
CA THR A 180 -8.87 -19.60 -0.28
C THR A 180 -8.66 -20.08 1.14
N VAL A 181 -7.46 -19.85 1.68
CA VAL A 181 -7.08 -20.25 3.03
C VAL A 181 -7.83 -19.42 4.08
N ALA A 182 -7.93 -18.10 3.90
CA ALA A 182 -8.69 -17.24 4.81
C ALA A 182 -10.14 -17.72 4.98
N LYS A 183 -10.79 -18.11 3.87
CA LYS A 183 -12.14 -18.68 3.91
C LYS A 183 -12.22 -20.03 4.60
N SER A 184 -11.29 -20.95 4.33
CA SER A 184 -11.31 -22.27 4.98
C SER A 184 -11.02 -22.20 6.47
N SER A 185 -10.21 -21.23 6.90
CA SER A 185 -9.89 -20.96 8.30
C SER A 185 -10.88 -20.05 9.01
N SER A 186 -11.93 -19.56 8.31
CA SER A 186 -12.87 -18.57 8.85
C SER A 186 -12.17 -17.32 9.42
N PHE A 187 -11.10 -16.89 8.76
CA PHE A 187 -10.36 -15.68 9.09
C PHE A 187 -11.21 -14.45 8.73
N GLU A 188 -11.50 -13.61 9.73
CA GLU A 188 -12.48 -12.51 9.60
C GLU A 188 -11.87 -11.19 9.11
N ILE A 189 -10.58 -10.96 9.39
CA ILE A 189 -9.90 -9.73 8.95
C ILE A 189 -9.87 -9.72 7.40
N PRO A 190 -10.25 -8.62 6.74
CA PRO A 190 -10.23 -8.52 5.30
C PRO A 190 -8.87 -8.88 4.72
N VAL A 191 -8.87 -9.75 3.70
CA VAL A 191 -7.66 -10.11 2.96
C VAL A 191 -7.66 -9.47 1.57
N THR A 192 -6.47 -9.11 1.08
CA THR A 192 -6.28 -8.74 -0.32
C THR A 192 -5.06 -9.42 -0.92
N ARG A 193 -5.10 -9.62 -2.23
CA ARG A 193 -3.98 -10.17 -2.98
C ARG A 193 -3.20 -9.05 -3.69
N LEU A 194 -1.88 -9.12 -3.60
CA LEU A 194 -0.97 -8.18 -4.24
C LEU A 194 -0.65 -8.58 -5.69
N MET A 195 -0.64 -7.59 -6.59
CA MET A 195 -0.43 -7.75 -8.03
C MET A 195 0.75 -6.89 -8.53
N PRO A 196 1.61 -7.39 -9.43
CA PRO A 196 1.56 -8.66 -10.15
C PRO A 196 1.92 -9.84 -9.23
N ARG A 197 1.65 -11.06 -9.66
CA ARG A 197 2.18 -12.24 -8.96
C ARG A 197 3.72 -12.23 -9.03
N ILE A 198 4.37 -11.97 -7.91
CA ILE A 198 5.82 -12.10 -7.74
C ILE A 198 6.09 -13.49 -7.15
N ARG A 199 7.05 -14.23 -7.72
CA ARG A 199 7.48 -15.53 -7.14
C ARG A 199 8.34 -15.27 -5.91
N SER A 200 8.24 -16.14 -4.89
CA SER A 200 8.99 -16.05 -3.63
C SER A 200 10.48 -16.44 -3.71
N TRP A 201 11.05 -16.63 -4.91
CA TRP A 201 12.46 -17.02 -5.09
C TRP A 201 13.11 -16.43 -6.35
N GLY A 202 14.43 -16.21 -6.30
CA GLY A 202 15.27 -15.79 -7.42
C GLY A 202 16.28 -14.70 -7.08
N ARG A 203 17.56 -14.89 -7.47
CA ARG A 203 18.72 -14.04 -7.07
C ARG A 203 18.76 -12.61 -7.63
N TYR A 204 17.87 -12.24 -8.57
CA TYR A 204 17.91 -10.92 -9.22
C TYR A 204 16.51 -10.36 -9.51
N TRP A 205 16.25 -9.14 -9.01
CA TRP A 205 15.02 -8.35 -9.24
C TRP A 205 14.65 -8.20 -10.73
N ARG A 206 15.66 -8.12 -11.62
CA ARG A 206 15.47 -8.06 -13.08
C ARG A 206 14.87 -9.35 -13.66
N ILE A 207 15.18 -10.51 -13.07
CA ILE A 207 14.61 -11.81 -13.49
C ILE A 207 13.19 -11.98 -12.91
N LYS A 208 12.94 -11.53 -11.67
CA LYS A 208 11.58 -11.49 -11.08
C LYS A 208 10.61 -10.70 -11.97
N ARG A 209 11.04 -9.56 -12.55
CA ARG A 209 10.24 -8.78 -13.52
C ARG A 209 9.96 -9.53 -14.83
N ILE A 210 10.96 -10.17 -15.45
CA ILE A 210 10.80 -10.94 -16.71
C ILE A 210 9.79 -12.09 -16.53
N VAL A 211 9.78 -12.75 -15.37
CA VAL A 211 8.81 -13.83 -15.05
C VAL A 211 7.42 -13.27 -14.69
N ALA A 212 7.32 -12.02 -14.22
CA ALA A 212 6.05 -11.32 -13.98
C ALA A 212 5.46 -10.70 -15.26
N MET A 213 6.23 -10.54 -16.34
CA MET A 213 5.77 -9.91 -17.60
C MET A 213 4.60 -10.64 -18.30
N PRO A 214 4.52 -11.98 -18.35
CA PRO A 214 3.32 -12.67 -18.83
C PRO A 214 2.09 -12.31 -17.97
N HIS A 215 2.34 -12.08 -16.67
CA HIS A 215 1.41 -11.60 -15.65
C HIS A 215 0.68 -10.30 -16.06
N PHE A 216 1.49 -9.27 -16.30
CA PHE A 216 1.06 -7.94 -16.75
C PHE A 216 0.32 -7.98 -18.09
N ALA A 217 0.71 -8.90 -18.98
CA ALA A 217 0.12 -9.02 -20.31
C ALA A 217 -1.20 -9.81 -20.35
N MET A 218 -1.57 -10.54 -19.29
CA MET A 218 -2.75 -11.41 -19.30
C MET A 218 -3.90 -10.93 -18.41
N THR A 219 -3.67 -10.00 -17.48
CA THR A 219 -4.69 -9.58 -16.51
C THR A 219 -4.93 -8.07 -16.54
N SER A 220 -6.18 -7.67 -16.78
CA SER A 220 -6.60 -6.28 -16.73
C SER A 220 -7.19 -5.92 -15.36
N VAL A 221 -7.15 -4.65 -14.96
CA VAL A 221 -7.79 -4.18 -13.72
C VAL A 221 -9.27 -4.58 -13.62
N PRO A 222 -10.10 -4.46 -14.68
CA PRO A 222 -11.47 -4.98 -14.66
C PRO A 222 -11.58 -6.47 -14.32
N THR A 223 -10.69 -7.31 -14.87
CA THR A 223 -10.68 -8.74 -14.61
C THR A 223 -10.27 -9.03 -13.16
N MET A 224 -9.24 -8.36 -12.65
CA MET A 224 -8.78 -8.49 -11.26
C MET A 224 -9.91 -8.10 -10.29
N ALA A 225 -10.55 -6.95 -10.51
CA ALA A 225 -11.65 -6.48 -9.68
C ALA A 225 -12.91 -7.36 -9.74
N SER A 226 -13.11 -8.14 -10.81
CA SER A 226 -14.19 -9.15 -10.83
C SER A 226 -13.81 -10.36 -9.99
N SER A 227 -12.63 -10.95 -10.26
CA SER A 227 -12.14 -12.15 -9.56
C SER A 227 -12.05 -11.92 -8.05
N PHE A 228 -11.47 -10.80 -7.62
CA PHE A 228 -11.25 -10.52 -6.20
C PHE A 228 -12.57 -10.33 -5.46
N ARG A 229 -13.55 -9.69 -6.09
CA ARG A 229 -14.89 -9.53 -5.52
C ARG A 229 -15.68 -10.85 -5.49
N GLU A 230 -15.52 -11.73 -6.49
CA GLU A 230 -16.05 -13.10 -6.44
C GLU A 230 -15.37 -13.91 -5.31
N GLU A 231 -14.11 -13.60 -5.03
CA GLU A 231 -13.35 -14.11 -3.90
C GLU A 231 -13.68 -13.40 -2.57
N GLY A 232 -14.59 -12.43 -2.54
CA GLY A 232 -15.03 -11.74 -1.32
C GLY A 232 -14.08 -10.66 -0.80
N MET A 233 -13.03 -10.31 -1.55
CA MET A 233 -12.11 -9.24 -1.18
C MET A 233 -12.77 -7.87 -1.38
N GLU A 234 -12.46 -6.93 -0.49
CA GLU A 234 -12.96 -5.55 -0.53
C GLU A 234 -11.98 -4.57 -1.17
N SER A 235 -10.73 -4.98 -1.40
CA SER A 235 -9.70 -4.14 -1.98
C SER A 235 -8.74 -4.90 -2.89
N ILE A 236 -7.90 -4.17 -3.60
CA ILE A 236 -6.86 -4.70 -4.48
C ILE A 236 -5.54 -3.98 -4.20
N GLY A 237 -4.48 -4.72 -3.87
CA GLY A 237 -3.12 -4.20 -3.93
C GLY A 237 -2.52 -4.40 -5.32
N MET A 238 -2.02 -3.34 -5.97
CA MET A 238 -1.33 -3.50 -7.26
C MET A 238 -0.19 -2.51 -7.52
N ALA A 239 0.75 -2.92 -8.36
CA ALA A 239 1.76 -2.01 -8.89
C ALA A 239 1.12 -0.86 -9.70
N LEU A 240 1.63 0.37 -9.52
CA LEU A 240 1.17 1.60 -10.18
C LEU A 240 1.10 1.49 -11.71
N ASP A 241 2.01 0.70 -12.30
CA ASP A 241 2.10 0.36 -13.71
C ASP A 241 0.78 -0.16 -14.32
N TYR A 242 -0.11 -0.76 -13.52
CA TYR A 242 -1.43 -1.20 -14.00
C TYR A 242 -2.39 -0.06 -14.37
N ILE A 243 -2.18 1.15 -13.83
CA ILE A 243 -3.09 2.29 -14.01
C ILE A 243 -2.43 3.52 -14.65
N VAL A 244 -1.14 3.74 -14.42
CA VAL A 244 -0.38 4.88 -15.01
C VAL A 244 0.60 4.43 -16.09
N GLY A 245 1.28 3.30 -15.89
CA GLY A 245 2.35 2.80 -16.76
C GLY A 245 1.88 2.36 -18.15
N TRP A 246 2.84 2.17 -19.07
CA TRP A 246 2.58 1.67 -20.42
C TRP A 246 1.97 0.25 -20.42
N THR A 247 2.24 -0.53 -19.38
CA THR A 247 1.70 -1.87 -19.16
C THR A 247 0.18 -1.92 -19.13
N ARG A 248 -0.51 -0.81 -18.80
CA ARG A 248 -1.98 -0.73 -18.87
C ARG A 248 -2.53 -0.97 -20.27
N PHE A 249 -1.72 -0.83 -21.32
CA PHE A 249 -2.07 -1.08 -22.72
C PHE A 249 -1.76 -2.52 -23.19
N VAL A 250 -1.10 -3.33 -22.36
CA VAL A 250 -0.58 -4.65 -22.75
C VAL A 250 -1.60 -5.76 -22.51
N GLY A 251 -2.41 -5.63 -21.46
CA GLY A 251 -3.43 -6.62 -21.10
C GLY A 251 -4.63 -6.66 -22.05
N PRO A 252 -5.32 -7.81 -22.19
CA PRO A 252 -6.57 -7.90 -22.93
C PRO A 252 -7.66 -7.10 -22.20
N GLY A 253 -8.34 -6.19 -22.91
CA GLY A 253 -9.52 -5.50 -22.40
C GLY A 253 -9.45 -3.98 -22.48
N LYS A 254 -10.39 -3.31 -21.80
CA LYS A 254 -10.47 -1.85 -21.78
C LYS A 254 -9.43 -1.30 -20.81
N THR A 255 -8.53 -0.48 -21.33
CA THR A 255 -7.55 0.27 -20.55
C THR A 255 -8.22 1.07 -19.43
N VAL A 256 -7.58 1.21 -18.28
CA VAL A 256 -8.02 2.12 -17.22
C VAL A 256 -7.00 3.24 -17.05
N GLY A 257 -7.29 4.19 -16.18
CA GLY A 257 -6.35 5.25 -15.84
C GLY A 257 -6.88 6.11 -14.71
N ILE A 258 -6.10 7.13 -14.32
CA ILE A 258 -6.40 7.97 -13.16
C ILE A 258 -7.10 9.28 -13.53
N ARG A 259 -7.31 9.55 -14.82
CA ARG A 259 -8.01 10.75 -15.33
C ARG A 259 -9.07 10.42 -16.39
N GLY A 260 -10.04 11.33 -16.55
CA GLY A 260 -11.00 11.34 -17.66
C GLY A 260 -11.77 10.02 -17.88
N LYS A 261 -11.86 9.57 -19.14
CA LYS A 261 -12.55 8.30 -19.50
C LYS A 261 -11.87 7.06 -18.92
N GLY A 262 -10.56 7.12 -18.66
CA GLY A 262 -9.82 6.05 -17.98
C GLY A 262 -10.29 5.87 -16.55
N LEU A 263 -10.38 6.99 -15.80
CA LEU A 263 -10.86 7.02 -14.42
C LEU A 263 -12.29 6.49 -14.28
N ARG A 264 -13.19 6.96 -15.15
CA ARG A 264 -14.58 6.46 -15.16
C ARG A 264 -14.64 4.94 -15.38
N ARG A 265 -13.74 4.39 -16.21
CA ARG A 265 -13.66 2.93 -16.44
C ARG A 265 -13.11 2.22 -15.20
N LEU A 266 -12.06 2.76 -14.57
CA LEU A 266 -11.49 2.25 -13.33
C LEU A 266 -12.57 2.12 -12.25
N HIS A 267 -13.29 3.20 -11.97
CA HIS A 267 -14.34 3.22 -10.96
C HIS A 267 -15.50 2.26 -11.24
N LYS A 268 -15.95 2.18 -12.50
CA LYS A 268 -16.98 1.20 -12.89
C LYS A 268 -16.54 -0.25 -12.73
N SER A 269 -15.24 -0.50 -12.77
CA SER A 269 -14.65 -1.82 -12.51
C SER A 269 -14.51 -2.11 -11.02
N LEU A 270 -14.03 -1.15 -10.24
CA LEU A 270 -13.85 -1.30 -8.78
C LEU A 270 -15.18 -1.34 -8.02
N ARG A 271 -16.17 -0.54 -8.43
CA ARG A 271 -17.51 -0.51 -7.82
C ARG A 271 -17.52 -0.26 -6.30
N GLY A 272 -16.52 0.47 -5.81
CA GLY A 272 -16.35 0.76 -4.38
C GLY A 272 -15.25 -0.05 -3.69
N MET A 273 -14.65 -1.03 -4.38
CA MET A 273 -13.43 -1.68 -3.87
C MET A 273 -12.32 -0.66 -3.64
N GLY A 274 -11.59 -0.83 -2.54
CA GLY A 274 -10.34 -0.10 -2.31
C GLY A 274 -9.26 -0.50 -3.30
N ILE A 275 -8.32 0.41 -3.55
CA ILE A 275 -7.14 0.12 -4.37
C ILE A 275 -5.92 0.74 -3.70
N PHE A 276 -4.93 -0.09 -3.42
CA PHE A 276 -3.65 0.30 -2.83
C PHE A 276 -2.57 0.13 -3.87
N VAL A 277 -1.75 1.16 -4.10
CA VAL A 277 -0.70 1.10 -5.11
C VAL A 277 0.68 1.42 -4.57
N TRP A 278 1.67 0.73 -5.15
CA TRP A 278 3.09 0.99 -4.98
C TRP A 278 3.81 0.98 -6.34
N PRO A 279 4.92 1.70 -6.51
CA PRO A 279 5.33 2.83 -5.67
C PRO A 279 4.35 4.00 -5.77
N ALA A 280 4.37 4.91 -4.80
CA ALA A 280 3.58 6.15 -4.80
C ALA A 280 4.48 7.40 -4.96
N PRO A 281 4.81 7.79 -6.22
CA PRO A 281 5.68 8.93 -6.47
C PRO A 281 4.99 10.28 -6.20
N LEU A 282 5.70 11.19 -5.53
CA LEU A 282 5.18 12.49 -5.08
C LEU A 282 4.57 13.34 -6.21
N GLY A 283 5.17 13.32 -7.40
CA GLY A 283 4.74 14.16 -8.53
C GLY A 283 3.36 13.83 -9.12
N ILE A 284 2.72 12.74 -8.67
CA ILE A 284 1.34 12.37 -9.06
C ILE A 284 0.51 11.96 -7.83
N GLU A 285 0.94 12.30 -6.62
CA GLU A 285 0.28 11.92 -5.36
C GLU A 285 -1.19 12.40 -5.35
N ASP A 286 -1.41 13.69 -5.66
CA ASP A 286 -2.75 14.28 -5.72
C ASP A 286 -3.62 13.64 -6.80
N ASP A 287 -3.08 13.39 -8.00
CA ASP A 287 -3.84 12.75 -9.07
C ASP A 287 -4.35 11.37 -8.67
N LEU A 288 -3.55 10.64 -7.89
CA LEU A 288 -3.92 9.33 -7.38
C LEU A 288 -4.98 9.44 -6.27
N ILE A 289 -4.81 10.35 -5.32
CA ILE A 289 -5.79 10.62 -4.26
C ILE A 289 -7.13 11.05 -4.86
N ASP A 290 -7.10 11.98 -5.81
CA ASP A 290 -8.29 12.44 -6.54
C ASP A 290 -8.95 11.33 -7.35
N ALA A 291 -8.13 10.48 -7.96
CA ALA A 291 -8.61 9.27 -8.64
C ALA A 291 -9.17 8.25 -7.65
N GLY A 292 -8.89 8.38 -6.36
CA GLY A 292 -9.37 7.48 -5.34
C GLY A 292 -8.52 6.29 -5.01
N VAL A 293 -7.22 6.47 -5.20
CA VAL A 293 -6.24 5.42 -5.06
C VAL A 293 -5.48 5.66 -3.76
N SER A 294 -5.45 4.64 -2.91
CA SER A 294 -4.63 4.63 -1.70
C SER A 294 -3.17 4.33 -2.06
N LEU A 295 -2.26 4.94 -1.32
CA LEU A 295 -0.85 5.04 -1.63
C LEU A 295 -0.03 4.32 -0.58
N VAL A 296 0.80 3.37 -1.01
CA VAL A 296 1.86 2.78 -0.18
C VAL A 296 3.14 3.54 -0.52
N SER A 297 3.53 4.46 0.37
CA SER A 297 4.52 5.50 0.06
C SER A 297 5.81 5.31 0.85
N ASP A 298 6.94 5.46 0.14
CA ASP A 298 8.27 5.55 0.76
C ASP A 298 8.58 6.97 1.27
N ASN A 299 7.78 7.97 0.90
CA ASN A 299 8.03 9.37 1.24
C ASN A 299 7.46 9.68 2.63
N MET A 300 8.17 9.31 3.68
CA MET A 300 7.72 9.49 5.07
C MET A 300 8.52 10.52 5.85
N ASN A 301 9.37 11.32 5.19
CA ASN A 301 10.06 12.43 5.84
C ASN A 301 9.03 13.49 6.32
N PRO A 302 8.97 13.81 7.63
CA PRO A 302 8.05 14.81 8.17
C PRO A 302 8.36 16.23 7.71
N ASP A 303 9.59 16.49 7.26
CA ASP A 303 10.01 17.81 6.75
C ASP A 303 9.66 18.02 5.27
N LEU A 304 9.05 17.02 4.62
CA LEU A 304 8.57 17.11 3.25
C LEU A 304 7.18 17.77 3.20
N PHE A 305 7.17 19.09 3.30
CA PHE A 305 5.94 19.90 3.27
C PHE A 305 5.44 20.25 1.86
N VAL A 306 6.32 20.14 0.86
CA VAL A 306 6.09 20.64 -0.50
C VAL A 306 6.30 19.51 -1.51
N LYS A 307 5.36 19.33 -2.42
CA LYS A 307 5.50 18.42 -3.56
C LYS A 307 6.35 19.05 -4.67
N PRO A 308 6.82 18.24 -5.64
CA PRO A 308 7.61 18.74 -6.77
C PRO A 308 6.94 19.84 -7.61
N ASP A 309 5.61 19.94 -7.59
CA ASP A 309 4.84 20.97 -8.30
C ASP A 309 4.61 22.25 -7.48
N GLY A 310 5.16 22.32 -6.27
CA GLY A 310 5.03 23.46 -5.35
C GLY A 310 3.81 23.39 -4.43
N SER A 311 2.91 22.42 -4.60
CA SER A 311 1.74 22.29 -3.75
C SER A 311 2.06 21.69 -2.38
N VAL A 312 1.26 22.05 -1.37
CA VAL A 312 1.41 21.51 0.00
C VAL A 312 1.17 19.99 0.01
N ARG A 313 1.96 19.27 0.80
CA ARG A 313 1.80 17.85 1.05
C ARG A 313 1.11 17.60 2.39
N TRP A 314 -0.09 17.04 2.33
CA TRP A 314 -0.82 16.60 3.52
C TRP A 314 -0.78 15.07 3.62
N PRO A 315 -0.13 14.47 4.64
CA PRO A 315 0.09 13.03 4.72
C PRO A 315 -1.14 12.24 5.21
N ARG A 316 -2.21 12.93 5.63
CA ARG A 316 -3.40 12.32 6.25
C ARG A 316 -4.72 12.64 5.54
N PRO A 317 -4.84 12.50 4.20
CA PRO A 317 -6.05 12.87 3.48
C PRO A 317 -7.32 12.13 3.92
N ALA A 318 -7.19 11.01 4.63
CA ALA A 318 -8.31 10.16 5.01
C ALA A 318 -8.62 10.19 6.51
N SER A 319 -7.61 9.97 7.35
CA SER A 319 -7.70 9.92 8.81
C SER A 319 -7.82 11.29 9.44
N GLN A 320 -7.38 12.36 8.77
CA GLN A 320 -7.53 13.74 9.24
C GLN A 320 -7.73 14.67 8.02
N PRO A 321 -8.89 14.62 7.34
CA PRO A 321 -9.10 15.32 6.08
C PRO A 321 -9.12 16.84 6.28
N LEU A 322 -8.43 17.58 5.40
CA LEU A 322 -8.49 19.04 5.37
C LEU A 322 -9.91 19.54 5.07
N ASP A 323 -10.37 20.52 5.83
CA ASP A 323 -11.55 21.32 5.54
C ASP A 323 -11.23 22.45 4.53
N ASP A 324 -12.24 23.25 4.19
CA ASP A 324 -12.11 24.32 3.20
C ASP A 324 -11.25 25.48 3.73
N GLU A 325 -11.31 25.77 5.03
CA GLU A 325 -10.51 26.84 5.66
C GLU A 325 -9.01 26.54 5.54
N TRP A 326 -8.59 25.32 5.86
CA TRP A 326 -7.19 24.91 5.72
C TRP A 326 -6.75 24.82 4.26
N ARG A 327 -7.61 24.38 3.34
CA ARG A 327 -7.30 24.39 1.90
C ARG A 327 -7.05 25.80 1.39
N ASP A 328 -7.88 26.76 1.80
CA ASP A 328 -7.74 28.16 1.43
C ASP A 328 -6.48 28.78 2.07
N ALA A 329 -6.19 28.45 3.33
CA ALA A 329 -4.97 28.88 4.01
C ALA A 329 -3.71 28.42 3.24
N PHE A 330 -3.60 27.14 2.89
CA PHE A 330 -2.45 26.64 2.12
C PHE A 330 -2.34 27.25 0.71
N THR A 331 -3.48 27.50 0.06
CA THR A 331 -3.50 28.08 -1.30
C THR A 331 -3.11 29.56 -1.31
N SER A 332 -3.30 30.27 -0.21
CA SER A 332 -3.03 31.71 -0.08
C SER A 332 -1.72 32.05 0.63
N SER A 333 -1.03 31.07 1.21
CA SER A 333 0.21 31.24 1.97
C SER A 333 1.45 30.96 1.13
N ASP A 334 2.58 31.51 1.55
CA ASP A 334 3.87 31.26 0.92
C ASP A 334 4.45 29.90 1.35
N VAL A 335 5.28 29.29 0.48
CA VAL A 335 5.87 27.95 0.71
C VAL A 335 6.66 27.87 2.02
N ASP A 336 7.32 28.96 2.41
CA ASP A 336 8.12 29.04 3.64
C ASP A 336 7.25 28.92 4.91
N GLU A 337 5.93 29.15 4.81
CA GLU A 337 4.97 29.06 5.92
C GLU A 337 4.35 27.65 6.07
N TYR A 338 4.51 26.77 5.07
CA TYR A 338 3.82 25.48 5.04
C TYR A 338 4.17 24.58 6.23
N GLY A 339 5.41 24.62 6.71
CA GLY A 339 5.81 23.83 7.88
C GLY A 339 5.04 24.22 9.14
N ASP A 340 4.83 25.51 9.38
CA ASP A 340 4.07 26.02 10.52
C ASP A 340 2.58 25.70 10.37
N LEU A 341 2.03 25.96 9.19
CA LEU A 341 0.62 25.67 8.87
C LEU A 341 0.29 24.18 8.99
N ILE A 342 1.16 23.28 8.53
CA ILE A 342 0.94 21.83 8.68
C ILE A 342 0.90 21.43 10.15
N ARG A 343 1.78 21.99 10.99
CA ARG A 343 1.78 21.69 12.43
C ARG A 343 0.51 22.21 13.11
N GLU A 344 0.09 23.42 12.77
CA GLU A 344 -1.15 24.00 13.28
C GLU A 344 -2.36 23.17 12.86
N ALA A 345 -2.52 22.91 11.56
CA ALA A 345 -3.58 22.08 10.98
C ALA A 345 -3.64 20.69 11.64
N SER A 346 -2.48 20.06 11.79
CA SER A 346 -2.34 18.74 12.42
C SER A 346 -2.84 18.70 13.86
N SER A 347 -2.75 19.82 14.58
CA SER A 347 -3.17 19.95 15.97
C SER A 347 -4.62 20.41 16.15
N SER A 348 -5.17 21.12 15.15
CA SER A 348 -6.51 21.71 15.22
C SER A 348 -7.60 20.87 14.56
N LEU A 349 -7.25 20.12 13.50
CA LEU A 349 -8.23 19.34 12.75
C LEU A 349 -8.65 18.08 13.51
N PRO A 350 -9.95 17.76 13.54
CA PRO A 350 -10.42 16.50 14.12
C PRO A 350 -9.94 15.31 13.28
N GLU A 351 -9.57 14.24 13.96
CA GLU A 351 -9.32 12.94 13.33
C GLU A 351 -10.64 12.23 12.97
N TRP A 352 -10.56 11.16 12.16
CA TRP A 352 -11.73 10.50 11.59
C TRP A 352 -12.73 10.08 12.67
N ASN A 353 -12.28 9.50 13.77
CA ASN A 353 -13.12 9.11 14.91
C ASN A 353 -13.85 10.31 15.55
N GLU A 354 -13.21 11.48 15.60
CA GLU A 354 -13.70 12.72 16.21
C GLU A 354 -14.66 13.50 15.31
N LEU A 355 -14.65 13.22 14.00
CA LEU A 355 -15.62 13.82 13.06
C LEU A 355 -17.06 13.45 13.43
N SER A 356 -17.96 14.43 13.26
CA SER A 356 -19.39 14.20 13.39
C SER A 356 -19.89 13.19 12.35
N SER A 357 -20.93 12.41 12.71
CA SER A 357 -21.55 11.45 11.78
C SER A 357 -22.05 12.12 10.49
N GLU A 358 -22.50 13.38 10.56
CA GLU A 358 -22.91 14.17 9.40
C GLU A 358 -21.72 14.44 8.47
N ARG A 359 -20.56 14.83 9.02
CA ARG A 359 -19.36 15.09 8.23
C ARG A 359 -18.78 13.82 7.62
N LYS A 360 -18.71 12.72 8.39
CA LYS A 360 -18.31 11.39 7.89
C LYS A 360 -19.19 10.96 6.71
N SER A 361 -20.51 11.09 6.89
CA SER A 361 -21.52 10.78 5.87
C SER A 361 -21.34 11.62 4.60
N GLU A 362 -21.10 12.91 4.74
CA GLU A 362 -20.90 13.82 3.60
C GLU A 362 -19.68 13.40 2.77
N ILE A 363 -18.53 13.20 3.42
CA ILE A 363 -17.28 12.79 2.78
C ILE A 363 -17.50 11.47 2.01
N VAL A 364 -18.08 10.48 2.68
CA VAL A 364 -18.29 9.14 2.10
C VAL A 364 -19.31 9.14 0.96
N VAL A 365 -20.40 9.90 1.07
CA VAL A 365 -21.40 10.01 0.00
C VAL A 365 -20.83 10.72 -1.23
N GLN A 366 -20.12 11.83 -1.03
CA GLN A 366 -19.46 12.54 -2.13
C GLN A 366 -18.46 11.62 -2.85
N ARG A 367 -17.67 10.89 -2.06
CA ARG A 367 -16.69 9.92 -2.55
C ARG A 367 -17.34 8.77 -3.33
N GLY A 368 -18.41 8.19 -2.79
CA GLY A 368 -19.16 7.10 -3.40
C GLY A 368 -19.82 7.50 -4.72
N ARG A 369 -20.41 8.70 -4.79
CA ARG A 369 -20.95 9.29 -6.03
C ARG A 369 -19.88 9.48 -7.09
N ARG A 370 -18.74 10.10 -6.73
CA ARG A 370 -17.61 10.35 -7.65
C ARG A 370 -17.03 9.05 -8.21
N SER A 371 -17.05 7.98 -7.41
CA SER A 371 -16.38 6.71 -7.69
C SER A 371 -17.32 5.56 -8.07
N PHE A 372 -18.60 5.85 -8.37
CA PHE A 372 -19.60 4.86 -8.81
C PHE A 372 -19.68 3.63 -7.88
N TRP A 373 -19.69 3.85 -6.57
CA TRP A 373 -19.85 2.77 -5.59
C TRP A 373 -21.19 2.06 -5.79
N GLN A 374 -21.26 0.78 -5.46
CA GLN A 374 -22.52 0.03 -5.45
C GLN A 374 -23.28 0.22 -4.13
N GLY A 375 -24.59 0.09 -4.18
CA GLY A 375 -25.47 0.27 -3.03
C GLY A 375 -26.15 1.64 -3.03
N SER A 376 -26.81 1.97 -1.92
CA SER A 376 -27.44 3.27 -1.71
C SER A 376 -26.56 4.16 -0.85
N GLU A 377 -26.84 5.46 -0.85
CA GLU A 377 -26.14 6.41 0.00
C GLU A 377 -26.34 6.11 1.48
N GLU A 378 -27.52 5.64 1.88
CA GLU A 378 -27.81 5.21 3.25
C GLU A 378 -26.88 4.08 3.69
N LYS A 379 -26.61 3.12 2.80
CA LYS A 379 -25.64 2.06 3.07
C LYS A 379 -24.24 2.65 3.30
N TRP A 380 -23.79 3.56 2.45
CA TRP A 380 -22.45 4.15 2.59
C TRP A 380 -22.33 4.99 3.87
N LYS A 381 -23.39 5.72 4.25
CA LYS A 381 -23.47 6.45 5.53
C LYS A 381 -23.38 5.50 6.73
N SER A 382 -24.09 4.37 6.70
CA SER A 382 -23.97 3.40 7.79
C SER A 382 -22.55 2.82 7.88
N GLU A 383 -21.90 2.61 6.74
CA GLU A 383 -20.53 2.10 6.71
C GLU A 383 -19.50 3.12 7.23
N SER A 384 -19.78 4.44 7.13
CA SER A 384 -18.86 5.47 7.61
C SER A 384 -18.78 5.54 9.14
N GLU A 385 -19.78 5.03 9.84
CA GLU A 385 -19.79 4.95 11.30
C GLU A 385 -18.97 3.76 11.82
N LEU A 386 -18.84 2.69 11.02
CA LEU A 386 -18.03 1.51 11.38
C LEU A 386 -16.53 1.78 11.21
N GLY A 387 -16.17 2.58 10.21
CA GLY A 387 -14.80 2.91 9.91
C GLY A 387 -14.66 3.56 8.54
N LEU A 388 -13.46 4.00 8.20
CA LEU A 388 -13.21 4.63 6.90
C LEU A 388 -13.37 3.58 5.78
N PRO A 389 -14.27 3.76 4.79
CA PRO A 389 -14.43 2.77 3.73
C PRO A 389 -13.16 2.56 2.89
N TRP A 390 -12.91 1.34 2.40
CA TRP A 390 -11.71 1.02 1.62
C TRP A 390 -11.57 1.82 0.32
N GLY A 391 -12.68 2.28 -0.26
CA GLY A 391 -12.68 3.15 -1.45
C GLY A 391 -12.28 4.61 -1.20
N CYS A 392 -12.07 5.01 0.06
CA CYS A 392 -11.50 6.31 0.42
C CYS A 392 -9.96 6.25 0.29
N PRO A 393 -9.34 7.17 -0.46
CA PRO A 393 -7.90 7.18 -0.66
C PRO A 393 -7.19 7.49 0.65
N ARG A 394 -6.08 6.79 0.90
CA ARG A 394 -5.22 6.94 2.08
C ARG A 394 -3.77 7.09 1.64
N ILE A 395 -2.94 7.65 2.49
CA ILE A 395 -1.48 7.51 2.39
C ILE A 395 -1.01 6.66 3.56
N ILE A 396 -0.40 5.50 3.28
CA ILE A 396 0.19 4.65 4.32
C ILE A 396 1.71 4.53 4.12
N GLY A 397 2.44 4.51 5.22
CA GLY A 397 3.89 4.33 5.23
C GLY A 397 4.30 2.92 4.83
N HIS A 398 5.03 2.78 3.72
CA HIS A 398 5.61 1.51 3.29
C HIS A 398 6.68 1.07 4.30
N ARG A 399 6.54 -0.11 4.91
CA ARG A 399 7.43 -0.61 5.98
C ARG A 399 7.63 0.39 7.12
N GLY A 400 6.64 1.24 7.39
CA GLY A 400 6.72 2.35 8.35
C GLY A 400 7.22 3.65 7.78
N SER A 401 8.52 3.74 7.53
CA SER A 401 9.22 5.00 7.19
C SER A 401 9.72 5.03 5.74
N GLY A 402 9.30 4.08 4.91
CA GLY A 402 9.84 3.85 3.57
C GLY A 402 11.05 2.91 3.58
N LYS A 403 11.42 2.46 2.39
CA LYS A 403 12.54 1.55 2.16
C LYS A 403 13.88 2.16 2.59
N THR A 404 14.67 1.38 3.32
CA THR A 404 16.04 1.71 3.75
C THR A 404 17.09 0.75 3.17
N HIS A 405 16.68 -0.45 2.73
CA HIS A 405 17.58 -1.46 2.17
C HIS A 405 17.23 -1.84 0.72
N GLY A 406 18.14 -1.54 -0.23
CA GLY A 406 18.10 -2.05 -1.61
C GLY A 406 17.67 -1.03 -2.68
N GLY A 407 18.64 -0.51 -3.43
CA GLY A 407 18.40 0.18 -4.71
C GLY A 407 18.21 -0.78 -5.89
#